data_AF-A0A7Y5ZY70-F1
#
_entry.id   AF-A0A7Y5ZY70-F1
#
_cell.length_a   1.000
_cell.length_b   1.000
_cell.length_c   1.000
_cell.angle_alpha   90.00
_cell.angle_beta   90.00
_cell.angle_gamma   90.00
#
_symmetry.space_group_name_H-M   'P 1'
#
loop_
_entity.id
_entity.type
_entity.pdbx_description
1 polymer ?
#
loop_
_entity_poly.entity_id
_entity_poly.type
_entity_poly.pdbx_seq_one_letter_code
_entity_poly.pdbx_strand_id
1 'polypeptide(L)'
;ALPTRHGQRVALQVTVAATTLAGLDDHPATLGSYGPIPAQVARELAQDATWRRILTDPTTGQARSVGTQTYRPGADLTRTVQARDVTCTFPGCRQPSTRCEIDHRIPYNHTRRPSDQPHDPQTCEANLHSLCTHHHQAKTKGWWRVTHDRHTGISTWTDRHGLTYARHPIPILIAPSALEHAPPPPPPSDWGDPRF
;
A
#
# COMPACT_ATOMS: atom_id res chain seq x y z
N ALA A 1 -10.54 19.51 -22.83
CA ALA A 1 -9.58 19.45 -21.71
C ALA A 1 -9.83 18.16 -20.93
N LEU A 2 -8.78 17.50 -20.42
CA LEU A 2 -8.98 16.33 -19.55
C LEU A 2 -9.75 16.74 -18.29
N PRO A 3 -10.66 15.89 -17.79
CA PRO A 3 -11.42 16.21 -16.59
C PRO A 3 -10.47 16.42 -15.40
N THR A 4 -10.75 17.45 -14.61
CA THR A 4 -10.04 17.72 -13.36
C THR A 4 -10.94 17.35 -12.20
N ARG A 5 -10.38 16.69 -11.17
CA ARG A 5 -11.09 16.41 -9.92
C ARG A 5 -10.35 17.06 -8.76
N HIS A 6 -11.01 17.96 -8.03
CA HIS A 6 -10.39 18.81 -7.00
C HIS A 6 -9.16 19.59 -7.49
N GLY A 7 -9.19 20.08 -8.74
CA GLY A 7 -8.07 20.81 -9.34
C GLY A 7 -6.88 19.94 -9.76
N GLN A 8 -6.91 18.63 -9.49
CA GLN A 8 -5.91 17.70 -10.01
C GLN A 8 -6.34 17.12 -11.36
N ARG A 9 -5.41 17.07 -12.31
CA ARG A 9 -5.57 16.30 -13.56
C ARG A 9 -5.70 14.81 -13.21
N VAL A 10 -6.43 14.07 -14.05
CA VAL A 10 -6.42 12.60 -13.97
C VAL A 10 -4.97 12.12 -13.98
N ALA A 11 -4.60 11.36 -12.96
CA ALA A 11 -3.28 10.78 -12.82
C ALA A 11 -3.44 9.26 -12.64
N LEU A 12 -2.70 8.50 -13.44
CA LEU A 12 -2.52 7.07 -13.25
C LEU A 12 -1.23 6.85 -12.48
N GLN A 13 -1.28 5.99 -11.48
CA GLN A 13 -0.09 5.54 -10.80
C GLN A 13 0.34 4.22 -11.42
N VAL A 14 1.52 4.20 -12.04
CA VAL A 14 2.16 2.98 -12.54
C VAL A 14 3.41 2.73 -11.72
N THR A 15 3.54 1.54 -11.17
CA THR A 15 4.70 1.09 -10.43
C THR A 15 5.40 0.00 -11.23
N VAL A 16 6.69 0.16 -11.52
CA VAL A 16 7.44 -0.72 -12.41
C VAL A 16 8.89 -0.83 -11.92
N ALA A 17 9.52 -1.99 -12.08
CA ALA A 17 10.94 -2.15 -11.75
C ALA A 17 11.82 -1.32 -12.69
N ALA A 18 12.90 -0.75 -12.15
CA ALA A 18 13.84 0.02 -12.95
C ALA A 18 14.52 -0.83 -14.03
N THR A 19 14.75 -2.13 -13.77
CA THR A 19 15.33 -3.07 -14.74
C THR A 19 14.37 -3.32 -15.93
N THR A 20 13.08 -3.46 -15.66
CA THR A 20 12.03 -3.57 -16.70
C THR A 20 11.95 -2.32 -17.57
N LEU A 21 12.02 -1.14 -16.94
CA LEU A 21 12.05 0.14 -17.68
C LEU A 21 13.32 0.28 -18.52
N ALA A 22 14.45 -0.20 -18.02
CA ALA A 22 15.73 -0.21 -18.74
C ALA A 22 15.80 -1.29 -19.84
N GLY A 23 14.78 -2.15 -19.98
CA GLY A 23 14.74 -3.23 -20.96
C GLY A 23 15.66 -4.41 -20.62
N LEU A 24 16.08 -4.54 -19.37
CA LEU A 24 16.91 -5.66 -18.89
C LEU A 24 16.09 -6.94 -18.66
N ASP A 25 14.78 -6.78 -18.49
CA ASP A 25 13.81 -7.86 -18.29
C ASP A 25 12.40 -7.39 -18.69
N ASP A 26 11.43 -8.31 -18.68
CA ASP A 26 10.02 -8.06 -19.01
C ASP A 26 9.08 -8.37 -17.83
N HIS A 27 9.50 -8.08 -16.61
CA HIS A 27 8.60 -8.19 -15.45
C HIS A 27 7.36 -7.30 -15.63
N PRO A 28 6.17 -7.73 -15.18
CA PRO A 28 5.00 -6.89 -15.22
C PRO A 28 5.14 -5.64 -14.33
N ALA A 29 4.52 -4.55 -14.76
CA ALA A 29 4.28 -3.39 -13.91
C ALA A 29 2.90 -3.50 -13.24
N THR A 30 2.63 -2.67 -12.24
CA THR A 30 1.32 -2.56 -11.60
C THR A 30 0.68 -1.22 -11.92
N LEU A 31 -0.51 -1.24 -12.51
CA LEU A 31 -1.39 -0.09 -12.61
C LEU A 31 -2.23 0.02 -11.33
N GLY A 32 -2.06 1.12 -10.61
CA GLY A 32 -2.66 1.33 -9.30
C GLY A 32 -4.17 1.14 -9.30
N SER A 33 -4.67 0.29 -8.40
CA SER A 33 -6.08 -0.11 -8.26
C SER A 33 -6.66 -0.96 -9.39
N TYR A 34 -5.89 -1.27 -10.44
CA TYR A 34 -6.32 -2.09 -11.58
C TYR A 34 -5.56 -3.41 -11.70
N GLY A 35 -4.30 -3.48 -11.24
CA GLY A 35 -3.51 -4.71 -11.22
C GLY A 35 -2.36 -4.71 -12.23
N PRO A 36 -1.81 -5.88 -12.57
CA PRO A 36 -0.65 -5.98 -13.44
C PRO A 36 -0.93 -5.49 -14.86
N ILE A 37 0.06 -4.86 -15.49
CA ILE A 37 0.09 -4.50 -16.91
C ILE A 37 1.39 -5.00 -17.55
N PRO A 38 1.39 -5.31 -18.86
CA PRO A 38 2.60 -5.76 -19.56
C PRO A 38 3.74 -4.73 -19.51
N ALA A 39 4.98 -5.22 -19.51
CA ALA A 39 6.19 -4.39 -19.52
C ALA A 39 6.21 -3.38 -20.68
N GLN A 40 5.75 -3.79 -21.87
CA GLN A 40 5.63 -2.92 -23.04
C GLN A 40 4.70 -1.73 -22.76
N VAL A 41 3.49 -1.99 -22.27
CA VAL A 41 2.52 -0.93 -21.93
C VAL A 41 3.09 -0.01 -20.85
N ALA A 42 3.79 -0.57 -19.87
CA ALA A 42 4.45 0.23 -18.84
C ALA A 42 5.53 1.15 -19.42
N ARG A 43 6.35 0.66 -20.36
CA ARG A 43 7.37 1.46 -21.07
C ARG A 43 6.75 2.55 -21.94
N GLU A 44 5.65 2.25 -22.64
CA GLU A 44 4.89 3.23 -23.41
C GLU A 44 4.36 4.34 -22.49
N LEU A 45 3.69 3.98 -21.40
CA LEU A 45 3.19 4.94 -20.41
C LEU A 45 4.31 5.77 -19.78
N ALA A 46 5.52 5.20 -19.63
CA ALA A 46 6.65 5.89 -19.04
C ALA A 46 7.23 7.01 -19.93
N GLN A 47 7.00 6.99 -21.25
CA GLN A 47 7.54 8.01 -22.18
C GLN A 47 7.01 9.42 -21.87
N ASP A 48 5.73 9.53 -21.52
CA ASP A 48 5.06 10.81 -21.22
C ASP A 48 4.81 11.01 -19.72
N ALA A 49 5.37 10.15 -18.86
CA ALA A 49 5.12 10.17 -17.43
C ALA A 49 6.00 11.18 -16.69
N THR A 50 5.53 11.59 -15.50
CA THR A 50 6.42 12.16 -14.48
C THR A 50 6.99 11.04 -13.63
N TRP A 51 8.32 10.89 -13.65
CA TRP A 51 9.00 9.79 -12.98
C TRP A 51 9.24 10.13 -11.51
N ARG A 52 9.08 9.12 -10.65
CA ARG A 52 9.53 9.18 -9.25
C ARG A 52 10.12 7.85 -8.87
N ARG A 53 11.26 7.90 -8.19
CA ARG A 53 11.89 6.71 -7.62
C ARG A 53 11.26 6.40 -6.26
N ILE A 54 10.84 5.16 -6.08
CA ILE A 54 10.49 4.60 -4.78
C ILE A 54 11.60 3.62 -4.42
N LEU A 55 12.22 3.82 -3.26
CA LEU A 55 13.20 2.88 -2.75
C LEU A 55 12.46 1.75 -2.04
N THR A 56 12.79 0.52 -2.39
CA THR A 56 12.29 -0.68 -1.70
C THR A 56 13.40 -1.31 -0.91
N ASP A 57 13.05 -1.84 0.26
CA ASP A 57 13.91 -2.70 1.05
C ASP A 57 14.21 -3.99 0.25
N PRO A 58 15.49 -4.36 0.03
CA PRO A 58 15.84 -5.46 -0.86
C PRO A 58 15.47 -6.84 -0.29
N THR A 59 15.27 -6.96 1.02
CA THR A 59 14.90 -8.23 1.67
C THR A 59 13.39 -8.40 1.74
N THR A 60 12.66 -7.32 2.01
CA THR A 60 11.21 -7.37 2.25
C THR A 60 10.37 -6.87 1.08
N GLY A 61 10.97 -6.18 0.10
CA GLY A 61 10.28 -5.54 -1.02
C GLY A 61 9.43 -4.32 -0.64
N GLN A 62 9.45 -3.91 0.63
CA GLN A 62 8.60 -2.83 1.14
C GLN A 62 9.13 -1.44 0.75
N ALA A 63 8.23 -0.53 0.38
CA ALA A 63 8.60 0.86 0.13
C ALA A 63 9.14 1.55 1.39
N ARG A 64 10.23 2.30 1.22
CA ARG A 64 10.90 3.10 2.24
C ARG A 64 10.89 4.57 1.84
N SER A 65 10.77 5.45 2.83
CA SER A 65 10.92 6.90 2.66
C SER A 65 11.38 7.54 3.98
N VAL A 66 11.92 8.75 3.90
CA VAL A 66 12.34 9.48 5.10
C VAL A 66 11.11 9.99 5.83
N GLY A 67 10.99 9.62 7.10
CA GLY A 67 9.93 10.12 7.99
C GLY A 67 10.11 11.60 8.36
N THR A 68 9.10 12.18 9.01
CA THR A 68 9.13 13.55 9.53
C THR A 68 8.77 13.58 11.02
N GLN A 69 9.30 14.57 11.73
CA GLN A 69 8.97 14.80 13.14
C GLN A 69 7.58 15.45 13.31
N THR A 70 7.01 16.00 12.23
CA THR A 70 5.71 16.70 12.27
C THR A 70 4.54 15.74 12.10
N TYR A 71 3.35 16.14 12.55
CA TYR A 71 2.13 15.34 12.39
C TYR A 71 1.76 15.11 10.92
N ARG A 72 1.76 16.17 10.11
CA ARG A 72 1.36 16.07 8.70
C ARG A 72 2.53 15.56 7.84
N PRO A 73 2.38 14.45 7.10
CA PRO A 73 3.43 13.99 6.21
C PRO A 73 3.69 15.01 5.09
N GLY A 74 4.95 15.11 4.66
CA GLY A 74 5.31 15.84 3.45
C GLY A 74 4.77 15.16 2.19
N ALA A 75 4.87 15.85 1.05
CA ALA A 75 4.32 15.37 -0.22
C ALA A 75 4.97 14.05 -0.69
N ASP A 76 6.27 13.86 -0.45
CA ASP A 76 6.99 12.66 -0.89
C ASP A 76 6.62 11.45 -0.04
N LEU A 77 6.61 11.58 1.29
CA LEU A 77 6.14 10.53 2.19
C LEU A 77 4.68 10.14 1.90
N THR A 78 3.81 11.14 1.66
CA THR A 78 2.42 10.91 1.25
C THR A 78 2.34 10.05 -0.01
N ARG A 79 3.10 10.40 -1.05
CA ARG A 79 3.12 9.64 -2.31
C ARG A 79 3.70 8.25 -2.14
N THR A 80 4.74 8.07 -1.32
CA THR A 80 5.29 6.75 -0.99
C THR A 80 4.22 5.86 -0.36
N VAL A 81 3.50 6.37 0.65
CA VAL A 81 2.43 5.64 1.34
C VAL A 81 1.29 5.31 0.37
N GLN A 82 0.86 6.27 -0.45
CA GLN A 82 -0.17 6.04 -1.46
C GLN A 82 0.26 4.99 -2.48
N ALA A 83 1.53 5.02 -2.87
CA ALA A 83 2.06 4.09 -3.85
C ALA A 83 2.20 2.67 -3.32
N ARG A 84 2.55 2.52 -2.04
CA ARG A 84 2.59 1.24 -1.33
C ARG A 84 1.19 0.66 -1.14
N ASP A 85 0.25 1.47 -0.67
CA ASP A 85 -1.05 0.96 -0.24
C ASP A 85 -1.99 0.72 -1.42
N VAL A 86 -1.88 1.54 -2.47
CA VAL A 86 -2.64 1.55 -3.74
C VAL A 86 -4.15 1.81 -3.55
N THR A 87 -4.77 1.21 -2.54
CA THR A 87 -6.15 1.38 -2.09
C THR A 87 -6.21 1.51 -0.57
N CYS A 88 -7.35 1.99 -0.05
CA CYS A 88 -7.67 2.03 1.38
C CYS A 88 -7.33 0.72 2.10
N THR A 89 -6.46 0.73 3.11
CA THR A 89 -5.89 -0.44 3.81
C THR A 89 -6.87 -1.30 4.60
N PHE A 90 -8.13 -0.87 4.75
CA PHE A 90 -9.20 -1.70 5.29
C PHE A 90 -9.47 -2.94 4.39
N PRO A 91 -9.71 -4.14 4.96
CA PRO A 91 -9.93 -5.36 4.18
C PRO A 91 -11.10 -5.23 3.21
N GLY A 92 -10.88 -5.61 1.94
CA GLY A 92 -11.90 -5.57 0.89
C GLY A 92 -12.22 -4.18 0.32
N CYS A 93 -11.74 -3.09 0.91
CA CYS A 93 -12.00 -1.75 0.39
C CYS A 93 -11.20 -1.48 -0.90
N ARG A 94 -11.90 -0.99 -1.94
CA ARG A 94 -11.31 -0.68 -3.26
C ARG A 94 -11.14 0.81 -3.53
N GLN A 95 -11.37 1.69 -2.55
CA GLN A 95 -11.14 3.13 -2.71
C GLN A 95 -9.66 3.36 -3.05
N PRO A 96 -9.32 4.02 -4.18
CA PRO A 96 -7.94 4.36 -4.52
C PRO A 96 -7.27 5.20 -3.43
N SER A 97 -5.98 4.95 -3.14
CA SER A 97 -5.21 5.65 -2.10
C SER A 97 -5.10 7.17 -2.34
N THR A 98 -5.20 7.60 -3.60
CA THR A 98 -5.26 9.01 -4.00
C THR A 98 -6.54 9.72 -3.54
N ARG A 99 -7.57 8.96 -3.13
CA ARG A 99 -8.82 9.44 -2.54
C ARG A 99 -8.93 9.14 -1.04
N CYS A 100 -7.83 8.70 -0.45
CA CYS A 100 -7.74 8.37 0.96
C CYS A 100 -7.04 9.49 1.73
N GLU A 101 -7.34 9.56 3.01
CA GLU A 101 -6.58 10.31 4.00
C GLU A 101 -5.36 9.48 4.41
N ILE A 102 -4.27 10.16 4.74
CA ILE A 102 -3.09 9.52 5.31
C ILE A 102 -3.22 9.56 6.82
N ASP A 103 -3.37 8.39 7.42
CA ASP A 103 -3.66 8.21 8.84
C ASP A 103 -2.51 7.47 9.53
N HIS A 104 -2.30 7.75 10.81
CA HIS A 104 -1.31 7.05 11.63
C HIS A 104 -1.92 5.77 12.22
N ARG A 105 -1.29 4.62 11.97
CA ARG A 105 -1.67 3.32 12.55
C ARG A 105 -1.62 3.36 14.07
N ILE A 106 -0.47 3.78 14.61
CA ILE A 106 -0.28 4.15 16.02
C ILE A 106 -0.52 5.67 16.12
N PRO A 107 -1.52 6.13 16.89
CA PRO A 107 -1.84 7.56 16.98
C PRO A 107 -0.62 8.42 17.31
N TYR A 108 -0.50 9.55 16.61
CA TYR A 108 0.56 10.51 16.86
C TYR A 108 0.39 11.14 18.24
N ASN A 109 1.44 11.11 19.06
CA ASN A 109 1.47 11.76 20.36
C ASN A 109 2.08 13.18 20.23
N HIS A 110 1.26 14.21 20.44
CA HIS A 110 1.65 15.62 20.35
C HIS A 110 2.56 16.10 21.49
N THR A 111 2.61 15.39 22.63
CA THR A 111 3.43 15.79 23.78
C THR A 111 4.77 15.10 23.82
N ARG A 112 5.01 14.11 22.94
CA ARG A 112 6.25 13.35 22.88
C ARG A 112 7.38 14.23 22.34
N ARG A 113 8.54 14.25 23.01
CA ARG A 113 9.70 14.99 22.50
C ARG A 113 10.45 14.17 21.45
N PRO A 114 11.12 14.81 20.48
CA PRO A 114 11.97 14.12 19.51
C PRO A 114 13.09 13.29 20.16
N SER A 115 13.58 13.69 21.32
CA SER A 115 14.58 12.95 22.11
C SER A 115 14.08 11.61 22.66
N ASP A 116 12.76 11.44 22.80
CA ASP A 116 12.14 10.25 23.39
C ASP A 116 11.86 9.16 22.32
N GLN A 117 12.49 9.32 21.15
CA GLN A 117 12.23 8.55 19.95
C GLN A 117 13.33 7.49 19.76
N PRO A 118 13.03 6.21 20.01
CA PRO A 118 14.07 5.18 20.05
C PRO A 118 14.69 4.88 18.68
N HIS A 119 13.92 4.93 17.58
CA HIS A 119 14.43 4.64 16.23
C HIS A 119 13.75 5.46 15.13
N ASP A 120 12.43 5.35 14.95
CA ASP A 120 11.73 6.01 13.83
C ASP A 120 10.91 7.26 14.23
N PRO A 121 10.80 8.25 13.33
CA PRO A 121 9.81 9.32 13.46
C PRO A 121 8.39 8.76 13.60
N GLN A 122 7.55 9.41 14.43
CA GLN A 122 6.14 9.04 14.57
C GLN A 122 5.40 9.08 13.23
N THR A 123 5.78 10.01 12.35
CA THR A 123 5.24 10.15 11.00
C THR A 123 6.25 9.58 10.01
N CYS A 124 6.26 8.26 9.89
CA CYS A 124 7.09 7.51 8.93
C CYS A 124 6.21 6.59 8.08
N GLU A 125 6.77 6.05 7.00
CA GLU A 125 6.05 5.17 6.09
C GLU A 125 5.45 3.98 6.83
N ALA A 126 6.18 3.42 7.80
CA ALA A 126 5.75 2.26 8.55
C ALA A 126 4.60 2.53 9.53
N ASN A 127 4.44 3.77 10.01
CA ASN A 127 3.32 4.16 10.86
C ASN A 127 2.16 4.80 10.10
N LEU A 128 2.34 5.14 8.82
CA LEU A 128 1.27 5.73 8.01
C LEU A 128 0.56 4.68 7.16
N HIS A 129 -0.70 4.93 6.84
CA HIS A 129 -1.46 4.20 5.83
C HIS A 129 -2.55 5.04 5.17
N SER A 130 -3.05 4.57 4.05
CA SER A 130 -4.13 5.18 3.29
C SER A 130 -5.48 4.63 3.78
N LEU A 131 -6.36 5.49 4.29
CA LEU A 131 -7.74 5.14 4.64
C LEU A 131 -8.75 6.06 3.94
N CYS A 132 -9.82 5.47 3.40
CA CYS A 132 -10.95 6.30 2.99
C CYS A 132 -11.59 6.93 4.22
N THR A 133 -12.24 8.08 4.06
CA THR A 133 -12.86 8.82 5.18
C THR A 133 -13.78 7.93 6.02
N HIS A 134 -14.54 7.01 5.41
CA HIS A 134 -15.40 6.07 6.15
C HIS A 134 -14.60 5.19 7.13
N HIS A 135 -13.55 4.52 6.68
CA HIS A 135 -12.76 3.62 7.53
C HIS A 135 -11.82 4.37 8.48
N HIS A 136 -11.34 5.55 8.09
CA HIS A 136 -10.61 6.42 9.01
C HIS A 136 -11.49 6.79 10.20
N GLN A 137 -12.71 7.25 9.96
CA GLN A 137 -13.66 7.57 11.03
C GLN A 137 -14.01 6.36 11.90
N ALA A 138 -14.15 5.17 11.30
CA ALA A 138 -14.41 3.95 12.06
C ALA A 138 -13.24 3.58 13.00
N LYS A 139 -12.00 3.79 12.56
CA LYS A 139 -10.80 3.65 13.42
C LYS A 139 -10.74 4.72 14.50
N THR A 140 -10.99 5.98 14.17
CA THR A 140 -10.98 7.10 15.13
C THR A 140 -12.00 6.91 16.24
N LYS A 141 -13.17 6.33 15.92
CA LYS A 141 -14.22 5.99 16.89
C LYS A 141 -13.94 4.72 17.71
N GLY A 142 -12.82 4.05 17.47
CA GLY A 142 -12.45 2.82 18.19
C GLY A 142 -13.25 1.58 17.80
N TRP A 143 -14.03 1.62 16.72
CA TRP A 143 -14.75 0.42 16.23
C TRP A 143 -13.80 -0.61 15.64
N TRP A 144 -12.65 -0.14 15.15
CA TRP A 144 -11.61 -0.93 14.57
C TRP A 144 -10.24 -0.52 15.10
N ARG A 145 -9.39 -1.50 15.37
CA ARG A 145 -7.97 -1.33 15.63
C ARG A 145 -7.17 -1.98 14.51
N VAL A 146 -5.98 -1.46 14.24
CA VAL A 146 -5.09 -2.00 13.22
C VAL A 146 -3.70 -2.22 13.80
N THR A 147 -3.12 -3.38 13.53
CA THR A 147 -1.69 -3.64 13.71
C THR A 147 -1.07 -3.87 12.33
N HIS A 148 0.24 -3.61 12.23
CA HIS A 148 0.96 -3.75 10.98
C HIS A 148 2.30 -4.42 11.22
N ASP A 149 2.53 -5.50 10.49
CA ASP A 149 3.80 -6.17 10.43
C ASP A 149 4.64 -5.53 9.31
N ARG A 150 5.77 -4.95 9.69
CA ARG A 150 6.67 -4.23 8.78
C ARG A 150 7.51 -5.17 7.91
N HIS A 151 7.70 -6.41 8.32
CA HIS A 151 8.46 -7.40 7.58
C HIS A 151 7.60 -8.02 6.48
N THR A 152 6.37 -8.41 6.83
CA THR A 152 5.45 -9.04 5.86
C THR A 152 4.59 -8.02 5.11
N GLY A 153 4.45 -6.80 5.62
CA GLY A 153 3.55 -5.77 5.09
C GLY A 153 2.06 -6.02 5.42
N ILE A 154 1.74 -7.08 6.14
CA ILE A 154 0.35 -7.44 6.47
C ILE A 154 -0.21 -6.43 7.49
N SER A 155 -1.46 -6.01 7.27
CA SER A 155 -2.22 -5.24 8.26
C SER A 155 -3.34 -6.10 8.83
N THR A 156 -3.38 -6.26 10.15
CA THR A 156 -4.44 -7.01 10.83
C THR A 156 -5.42 -6.03 11.45
N TRP A 157 -6.67 -6.10 11.01
CA TRP A 157 -7.77 -5.29 11.49
C TRP A 157 -8.59 -6.08 12.50
N THR A 158 -8.80 -5.53 13.68
CA THR A 158 -9.57 -6.15 14.76
C THR A 158 -10.77 -5.28 15.10
N ASP A 159 -11.97 -5.84 15.08
CA ASP A 159 -13.16 -5.12 15.50
C ASP A 159 -13.25 -5.03 17.04
N ARG A 160 -14.31 -4.41 17.55
CA ARG A 160 -14.55 -4.29 19.01
C ARG A 160 -14.87 -5.61 19.71
N HIS A 161 -15.25 -6.65 18.96
CA HIS A 161 -15.62 -7.97 19.46
C HIS A 161 -14.46 -8.97 19.38
N GLY A 162 -13.33 -8.56 18.81
CA GLY A 162 -12.11 -9.38 18.68
C GLY A 162 -12.00 -10.13 17.36
N LEU A 163 -12.92 -9.95 16.41
CA LEU A 163 -12.82 -10.56 15.08
C LEU A 163 -11.68 -9.92 14.29
N THR A 164 -10.84 -10.75 13.68
CA THR A 164 -9.65 -10.31 12.96
C THR A 164 -9.76 -10.56 11.46
N TYR A 165 -9.25 -9.61 10.68
CA TYR A 165 -9.20 -9.67 9.23
C TYR A 165 -7.81 -9.21 8.77
N ALA A 166 -7.17 -10.05 7.96
CA ALA A 166 -5.88 -9.72 7.35
C ALA A 166 -6.08 -8.96 6.03
N ARG A 167 -5.30 -7.89 5.87
CA ARG A 167 -5.07 -7.21 4.59
C ARG A 167 -3.61 -7.47 4.21
N HIS A 168 -3.41 -8.25 3.15
CA HIS A 168 -2.09 -8.43 2.56
C HIS A 168 -1.66 -7.16 1.80
N PRO A 169 -0.36 -6.83 1.78
CA PRO A 169 0.14 -5.72 0.98
C PRO A 169 -0.12 -5.98 -0.50
N ILE A 170 -0.33 -4.91 -1.26
CA ILE A 170 -0.28 -5.01 -2.72
C ILE A 170 1.20 -4.96 -3.10
N PRO A 171 1.75 -6.01 -3.74
CA PRO A 171 3.15 -6.02 -4.11
C PRO A 171 3.46 -4.83 -5.03
N ILE A 172 4.50 -4.07 -4.69
CA ILE A 172 4.99 -2.96 -5.53
C ILE A 172 5.59 -3.52 -6.83
N LEU A 173 6.26 -4.67 -6.72
CA LEU A 173 6.77 -5.46 -7.82
C LEU A 173 6.05 -6.80 -7.84
N ILE A 174 5.57 -7.18 -9.01
CA ILE A 174 4.96 -8.48 -9.25
C ILE A 174 6.05 -9.35 -9.88
N ALA A 175 6.48 -10.40 -9.17
CA ALA A 175 7.40 -11.38 -9.73
C ALA A 175 6.75 -12.04 -10.97
N PRO A 176 7.52 -12.52 -11.97
CA PRO A 176 6.94 -13.13 -13.16
C PRO A 176 6.07 -14.33 -12.82
N SER A 177 6.48 -15.10 -11.81
CA SER A 177 5.74 -16.25 -11.27
C SER A 177 4.37 -15.89 -10.69
N ALA A 178 4.12 -14.62 -10.31
CA ALA A 178 2.81 -14.20 -9.84
C ALA A 178 1.79 -14.01 -10.98
N LEU A 179 2.24 -14.02 -12.25
CA LEU A 179 1.37 -14.12 -13.43
C LEU A 179 1.14 -15.56 -13.89
N GLU A 180 1.96 -16.50 -13.41
CA GLU A 180 1.75 -17.91 -13.71
C GLU A 180 0.53 -18.39 -12.94
N HIS A 181 -0.47 -18.90 -13.65
CA HIS A 181 -1.61 -19.52 -13.03
C HIS A 181 -1.18 -20.85 -12.39
N ALA A 182 -0.81 -20.82 -11.12
CA ALA A 182 -0.73 -22.01 -10.31
C ALA A 182 -2.15 -22.40 -9.90
N PRO A 183 -2.63 -23.62 -10.21
CA PRO A 183 -3.86 -24.10 -9.59
C PRO A 183 -3.70 -24.03 -8.06
N PRO A 184 -4.75 -23.65 -7.31
CA PRO A 184 -4.67 -23.65 -5.86
C PRO A 184 -4.21 -25.03 -5.39
N PRO A 185 -3.42 -25.12 -4.31
CA PRO A 185 -3.07 -26.41 -3.74
C PRO A 185 -4.38 -27.20 -3.50
N PRO A 186 -4.38 -28.52 -3.76
CA PRO A 186 -5.57 -29.32 -3.49
C PRO A 186 -6.02 -29.08 -2.04
N PRO A 187 -7.33 -29.05 -1.77
CA PRO A 187 -7.80 -28.92 -0.40
C PRO A 187 -7.16 -30.02 0.47
N PRO A 188 -6.80 -29.71 1.72
CA PRO A 188 -6.31 -30.71 2.66
C PRO A 188 -7.24 -31.94 2.70
N SER A 189 -6.68 -33.15 2.82
CA SER A 189 -7.43 -34.40 2.77
C SER A 189 -8.40 -34.60 3.96
N ASP A 190 -8.34 -33.74 4.97
CA ASP A 190 -9.18 -33.73 6.16
C ASP A 190 -10.38 -32.77 6.05
N TRP A 191 -10.58 -32.13 4.90
CA TRP A 191 -11.88 -31.56 4.53
C TRP A 191 -12.85 -32.70 4.26
N GLY A 192 -13.29 -33.36 5.34
CA GLY A 192 -14.47 -34.20 5.30
C GLY A 192 -15.62 -33.38 4.74
N ASP A 193 -16.39 -33.99 3.85
CA ASP A 193 -17.60 -33.40 3.30
C ASP A 193 -18.43 -32.85 4.48
N PRO A 194 -18.72 -31.53 4.54
CA PRO A 194 -19.55 -31.03 5.62
C PRO A 194 -20.87 -31.79 5.58
N ARG A 195 -21.34 -32.25 6.75
CA ARG A 195 -22.61 -32.96 6.87
C ARG A 195 -23.76 -32.01 6.52
N PHE A 196 -24.07 -31.87 5.25
CA PHE A 196 -25.31 -31.33 4.74
C PHE A 196 -25.93 -32.32 3.77
#